data_AF-A0A0L9V7G0-F1
#
_entry.id   AF-A0A0L9V7G0-F1
#
_cell.length_a   1.000
_cell.length_b   1.000
_cell.length_c   1.000
_cell.angle_alpha   90.00
_cell.angle_beta   90.00
_cell.angle_gamma   90.00
#
_symmetry.space_group_name_H-M   'P 1'
#
loop_
_entity.id
_entity.type
_entity.pdbx_description
1 polymer ?
#
loop_
_entity_poly.entity_id
_entity_poly.type
_entity_poly.pdbx_seq_one_letter_code
_entity_poly.pdbx_strand_id
1 'polypeptide(L)' 'MKRFMIPVSHLNQPAFQELLSQTEEEFGYKHPMGGLTIPCREDAFLDVTSRLMRC' A
#
# COMPACT_ATOMS: atom_id res chain seq x y z
N MET A 1 11.38 -8.24 6.39
CA MET A 1 10.09 -8.14 5.66
C MET A 1 8.96 -8.33 6.64
N LYS A 2 8.22 -7.26 6.95
CA LYS A 2 6.95 -7.36 7.69
C LYS A 2 5.80 -7.50 6.69
N ARG A 3 4.80 -8.29 7.05
CA ARG A 3 3.56 -8.44 6.29
C ARG A 3 2.44 -7.80 7.10
N PHE A 4 1.72 -6.88 6.47
CA PHE A 4 0.54 -6.25 7.05
C PHE A 4 -0.70 -6.74 6.30
N MET A 5 -1.73 -7.13 7.04
CA MET A 5 -3.02 -7.51 6.48
C MET A 5 -3.98 -6.35 6.69
N ILE A 6 -4.59 -5.88 5.61
CA ILE A 6 -5.60 -4.83 5.63
C ILE A 6 -6.85 -5.31 4.89
N PRO A 7 -8.06 -4.87 5.29
CA PRO A 7 -9.26 -5.15 4.52
C PRO A 7 -9.16 -4.59 3.10
N VAL A 8 -9.65 -5.33 2.12
CA VAL A 8 -9.61 -4.94 0.69
C VAL A 8 -10.29 -3.59 0.42
N SER A 9 -11.27 -3.20 1.25
CA SER A 9 -11.96 -1.92 1.17
C SER A 9 -11.04 -0.71 1.27
N HIS A 10 -9.89 -0.87 1.94
CA HIS A 10 -8.88 0.18 2.07
C HIS A 10 -8.17 0.50 0.75
N LEU A 11 -8.13 -0.45 -0.18
CA LEU A 11 -7.57 -0.19 -1.51
C LEU A 11 -8.35 0.91 -2.24
N ASN A 12 -9.66 1.06 -1.97
CA ASN A 12 -10.49 2.10 -2.59
C ASN A 12 -10.37 3.46 -1.90
N GLN A 13 -9.60 3.58 -0.82
CA GLN A 13 -9.45 4.84 -0.11
C GLN A 13 -8.43 5.74 -0.84
N PRO A 14 -8.71 7.05 -0.99
CA PRO A 14 -7.83 7.96 -1.73
C PRO A 14 -6.38 7.96 -1.22
N ALA A 15 -6.20 7.94 0.10
CA ALA A 15 -4.88 7.92 0.72
C ALA A 15 -4.09 6.63 0.38
N PHE A 16 -4.77 5.51 0.20
CA PHE A 16 -4.12 4.26 -0.19
C PHE A 16 -3.77 4.28 -1.68
N GLN A 17 -4.65 4.82 -2.54
CA GLN A 17 -4.37 5.01 -3.96
C GLN A 17 -3.16 5.93 -4.21
N GLU A 18 -3.02 7.01 -3.44
CA GLU A 18 -1.81 7.85 -3.48
C GLU A 18 -0.55 7.05 -3.14
N LEU A 19 -0.59 6.23 -2.09
CA LEU A 19 0.54 5.37 -1.71
C LEU A 19 0.91 4.38 -2.82
N LEU A 20 -0.10 3.79 -3.50
CA LEU A 20 0.11 2.91 -4.64
C LEU A 20 0.78 3.64 -5.80
N SER A 21 0.31 4.85 -6.13
CA SER A 21 0.87 5.65 -7.22
C SER A 21 2.33 6.06 -6.94
N GLN A 22 2.63 6.50 -5.71
CA GLN A 22 4.00 6.83 -5.30
C GLN A 22 4.91 5.61 -5.36
N THR A 23 4.40 4.46 -4.94
CA THR A 23 5.15 3.20 -4.99
C THR A 23 5.41 2.75 -6.42
N GLU A 24 4.42 2.86 -7.30
CA GLU A 24 4.58 2.56 -8.71
C GLU A 24 5.65 3.45 -9.35
N GLU A 25 5.62 4.76 -9.08
CA GLU A 25 6.60 5.70 -9.62
C GLU A 25 8.01 5.41 -9.12
N GLU A 26 8.17 5.10 -7.82
CA GLU A 26 9.49 4.92 -7.20
C GLU A 26 10.11 3.54 -7.50
N PHE A 27 9.31 2.49 -7.64
CA PHE A 27 9.81 1.11 -7.72
C PHE A 27 9.30 0.30 -8.93
N GLY A 28 8.25 0.77 -9.61
CA GLY A 28 7.56 0.07 -10.68
C GLY A 28 6.77 -1.16 -10.20
N TYR A 29 5.73 -1.52 -10.94
CA TYR A 29 5.04 -2.79 -10.74
C TYR A 29 5.84 -3.95 -11.35
N LYS A 30 6.44 -4.80 -10.50
CA LYS A 30 7.02 -6.09 -10.93
C LYS A 30 6.24 -7.25 -10.29
N HIS A 31 5.38 -7.89 -11.07
CA HIS A 31 4.59 -9.04 -10.61
C HIS A 31 4.74 -10.26 -11.52
N PRO A 32 5.82 -11.05 -11.37
CA PRO A 32 5.96 -12.33 -12.07
C PRO A 32 5.00 -13.43 -11.57
N MET A 33 4.34 -13.26 -10.42
CA MET A 33 3.48 -14.29 -9.80
C MET A 33 2.06 -13.81 -9.41
N GLY A 34 1.46 -12.89 -10.16
CA GLY A 34 0.02 -12.54 -10.06
C GLY A 34 -0.46 -11.87 -8.75
N GLY A 35 0.36 -11.82 -7.70
CA GLY A 35 0.08 -11.10 -6.47
C GLY A 35 0.60 -9.66 -6.53
N LEU A 36 -0.19 -8.72 -6.01
CA LEU A 36 0.19 -7.32 -5.86
C LEU A 36 1.15 -7.16 -4.68
N THR A 37 2.44 -7.03 -4.98
CA THR A 37 3.52 -6.74 -4.02
C THR A 37 3.94 -5.27 -4.15
N ILE A 38 3.46 -4.41 -3.27
CA ILE A 38 3.73 -2.97 -3.35
C ILE A 38 4.99 -2.67 -2.52
N PRO A 39 6.15 -2.39 -3.16
CA PRO A 39 7.34 -1.94 -2.44
C PRO A 39 7.15 -0.51 -1.93
N CYS A 40 6.60 -0.35 -0.73
CA CYS A 40 6.45 0.97 -0.12
C CYS A 40 7.36 1.12 1.10
N ARG A 41 7.66 2.37 1.47
CA ARG A 41 8.32 2.67 2.72
C ARG A 41 7.43 2.27 3.90
N GLU A 42 8.02 1.62 4.91
CA GLU A 42 7.28 1.18 6.10
C GLU A 42 6.61 2.37 6.81
N ASP A 43 7.29 3.52 6.88
CA ASP A 43 6.73 4.74 7.49
C ASP A 43 5.49 5.27 6.76
N ALA A 44 5.54 5.35 5.42
CA ALA A 44 4.41 5.80 4.61
C ALA A 44 3.20 4.85 4.71
N PHE A 45 3.46 3.54 4.70
CA PHE A 45 2.40 2.55 4.88
C PHE A 45 1.74 2.65 6.25
N LEU A 46 2.53 2.83 7.32
CA LEU A 46 2.01 2.97 8.68
C LEU A 46 1.21 4.26 8.86
N ASP A 47 1.64 5.38 8.27
CA ASP A 47 0.87 6.64 8.28
C ASP A 47 -0.52 6.44 7.68
N VAL A 48 -0.57 5.93 6.44
CA VAL A 48 -1.82 5.68 5.71
C VAL A 48 -2.69 4.70 6.48
N THR A 49 -2.11 3.58 6.95
CA THR A 49 -2.86 2.56 7.69
C THR A 49 -3.40 3.10 9.03
N SER A 50 -2.65 3.96 9.72
CA SER A 50 -3.09 4.57 10.99
C SER A 50 -4.24 5.56 10.84
N ARG A 51 -4.35 6.19 9.66
CA ARG A 51 -5.46 7.08 9.28
C ARG A 51 -6.70 6.28 8.88
N LEU A 52 -6.47 5.12 8.28
CA LEU A 52 -7.51 4.23 7.78
C LEU A 52 -8.14 3.34 8.86
N MET A 53 -7.35 2.86 9.83
CA MET A 53 -7.83 2.05 10.96
C MET A 53 -8.50 2.86 12.09
N ARG A 54 -8.58 4.19 11.95
CA ARG A 54 -9.14 5.08 12.97
C ARG A 54 -10.64 5.33 12.83
N CYS A 55 -11.31 4.63 11.92
CA CYS A 55 -12.75 4.66 11.69
C CYS A 55 -13.40 3.33 12.06
#